data_AF-A0A7J9DCL5-F1
#
_entry.id   AF-A0A7J9DCL5-F1
#
_cell.length_a   1.000
_cell.length_b   1.000
_cell.length_c   1.000
_cell.angle_alpha   90.00
_cell.angle_beta   90.00
_cell.angle_gamma   90.00
#
_symmetry.space_group_name_H-M   'P 1'
#
loop_
_entity.id
_entity.type
_entity.pdbx_description
1 polymer ?
#
loop_
_entity_poly.entity_id
_entity_poly.type
_entity_poly.pdbx_seq_one_letter_code
_entity_poly.pdbx_strand_id
1 'polypeptide(L)'
;MVDSVLRKKNTGLDLEGHEKIVEDATSVLEKYNNPIIDDKVQQLRDDKKHEPQYLLDVFVSLTDDDDAPLLSTDEIKAQVNVHLFCCEMTIDALGNSISTIARSSRL
;
A
#
# COMPACT_ATOMS: atom_id res chain seq x y z
N MET A 1 1.17 -6.11 19.73
CA MET A 1 -0.28 -6.13 19.40
C MET A 1 -0.52 -6.35 17.90
N VAL A 2 0.40 -5.94 17.03
CA VAL A 2 0.40 -6.20 15.57
C VAL A 2 0.57 -7.69 15.18
N ASP A 3 1.39 -8.46 15.91
CA ASP A 3 1.61 -9.89 15.62
C ASP A 3 0.38 -10.81 15.82
N SER A 4 -0.57 -10.37 16.65
CA SER A 4 -1.78 -11.15 16.94
C SER A 4 -2.88 -10.95 15.88
N VAL A 5 -2.76 -9.92 15.04
CA VAL A 5 -3.69 -9.66 13.94
C VAL A 5 -3.34 -10.53 12.73
N LEU A 6 -2.04 -10.72 12.42
CA LEU A 6 -1.61 -11.54 11.28
C LEU A 6 -1.78 -13.05 11.49
N ARG A 7 -1.76 -13.53 12.76
CA ARG A 7 -1.84 -14.98 13.06
C ARG A 7 -3.26 -15.48 13.34
N LYS A 8 -4.28 -14.69 13.01
CA LYS A 8 -5.68 -15.14 13.05
C LYS A 8 -6.05 -15.57 11.64
N LYS A 9 -6.27 -16.88 11.47
CA LYS A 9 -6.82 -17.51 10.25
C LYS A 9 -7.83 -16.55 9.63
N ASN A 10 -7.49 -16.01 8.45
CA ASN A 10 -8.19 -14.92 7.81
C ASN A 10 -9.64 -15.37 7.51
N THR A 11 -10.59 -15.00 8.37
CA THR A 11 -12.01 -15.36 8.17
C THR A 11 -12.72 -14.42 7.18
N GLY A 12 -11.98 -13.56 6.47
CA GLY A 12 -12.54 -12.58 5.53
C GLY A 12 -12.14 -12.77 4.05
N LEU A 13 -10.94 -13.29 3.77
CA LEU A 13 -10.49 -13.55 2.40
C LEU A 13 -10.23 -15.05 2.23
N ASP A 14 -11.16 -15.72 1.56
CA ASP A 14 -10.94 -17.04 1.00
C ASP A 14 -10.19 -16.86 -0.33
N LEU A 15 -8.93 -17.29 -0.35
CA LEU A 15 -8.06 -17.18 -1.51
C LEU A 15 -8.07 -18.47 -2.35
N GLU A 16 -8.95 -19.43 -2.04
CA GLU A 16 -9.11 -20.69 -2.80
C GLU A 16 -7.77 -21.43 -3.03
N GLY A 17 -6.86 -21.42 -2.06
CA GLY A 17 -5.55 -22.05 -2.20
C GLY A 17 -4.45 -21.18 -2.82
N HIS A 18 -4.74 -19.91 -3.14
CA HIS A 18 -3.78 -18.93 -3.66
C HIS A 18 -3.03 -18.16 -2.56
N GLU A 19 -3.11 -18.58 -1.29
CA GLU A 19 -2.50 -17.86 -0.15
C GLU A 19 -1.00 -17.64 -0.37
N LYS A 20 -0.29 -18.67 -0.86
CA LYS A 20 1.15 -18.58 -1.12
C LYS A 20 1.50 -17.55 -2.19
N ILE A 21 0.69 -17.43 -3.23
CA ILE A 21 0.92 -16.45 -4.31
C ILE A 21 0.76 -15.03 -3.76
N VAL A 22 -0.26 -14.82 -2.94
CA VAL A 22 -0.48 -13.52 -2.27
C VAL A 22 0.67 -13.22 -1.30
N GLU A 23 1.10 -14.20 -0.49
CA GLU A 23 2.23 -14.04 0.43
C GLU A 23 3.53 -13.69 -0.30
N ASP A 24 3.86 -14.42 -1.37
CA ASP A 24 5.06 -14.16 -2.18
C ASP A 24 5.00 -12.76 -2.83
N ALA A 25 3.83 -12.37 -3.37
CA ALA A 25 3.63 -11.05 -3.97
C ALA A 25 3.75 -9.92 -2.93
N THR A 26 3.15 -10.08 -1.76
CA THR A 26 3.28 -9.13 -0.65
C THR A 26 4.71 -9.02 -0.16
N SER A 27 5.44 -10.14 -0.05
CA SER A 27 6.85 -10.13 0.35
C SER A 27 7.73 -9.35 -0.63
N VAL A 28 7.51 -9.52 -1.93
CA VAL A 28 8.21 -8.74 -2.97
C VAL A 28 7.87 -7.25 -2.84
N LEU A 29 6.59 -6.91 -2.71
CA LEU A 29 6.12 -5.54 -2.54
C LEU A 29 6.79 -4.84 -1.34
N GLU A 30 6.73 -5.48 -0.17
CA GLU A 30 7.30 -4.98 1.07
C GLU A 30 8.81 -4.79 0.97
N LYS A 31 9.52 -5.74 0.35
CA LYS A 31 10.98 -5.69 0.21
C LYS A 31 11.46 -4.41 -0.49
N TYR A 32 10.73 -3.92 -1.49
CA TYR A 32 11.12 -2.75 -2.26
C TYR A 32 10.48 -1.46 -1.74
N ASN A 33 9.22 -1.50 -1.30
CA ASN A 33 8.51 -0.30 -0.87
C ASN A 33 8.89 0.15 0.53
N ASN A 34 9.06 -0.79 1.48
CA ASN A 34 9.25 -0.42 2.88
C ASN A 34 10.49 0.47 3.08
N PRO A 35 11.67 0.20 2.46
CA PRO A 35 12.82 1.09 2.58
C PRO A 35 12.56 2.51 2.05
N ILE A 36 11.83 2.64 0.93
CA ILE A 36 11.49 3.94 0.33
C ILE A 36 10.55 4.73 1.26
N ILE A 37 9.58 4.04 1.86
CA ILE A 37 8.64 4.63 2.81
C ILE A 37 9.39 5.05 4.08
N ASP A 38 10.26 4.19 4.63
CA ASP A 38 11.05 4.49 5.82
C ASP A 38 11.93 5.73 5.61
N ASP A 39 12.64 5.81 4.48
CA ASP A 39 13.46 6.96 4.11
C ASP A 39 12.62 8.25 4.03
N LYS A 40 11.44 8.20 3.41
CA LYS A 40 10.57 9.36 3.25
C LYS A 40 9.94 9.80 4.58
N VAL A 41 9.52 8.85 5.41
CA VAL A 41 9.01 9.12 6.77
C VAL A 41 10.09 9.81 7.60
N GLN A 42 11.33 9.32 7.54
CA GLN A 42 12.45 9.92 8.25
C GLN A 42 12.71 11.35 7.76
N GLN A 43 12.82 11.56 6.44
CA GLN A 43 13.01 12.87 5.84
C GLN A 43 11.94 13.88 6.29
N LEU A 44 10.66 13.51 6.24
CA LEU A 44 9.54 14.39 6.58
C LEU A 44 9.45 14.68 8.09
N ARG A 45 9.87 13.76 8.95
CA ARG A 45 9.91 13.98 10.41
C ARG A 45 11.09 14.85 10.82
N ASP A 46 12.19 14.79 10.09
CA ASP A 46 13.36 15.64 10.31
C ASP A 46 13.14 17.07 9.76
N ASP A 47 12.52 17.18 8.59
CA ASP A 47 12.17 18.46 7.95
C ASP A 47 10.84 19.00 8.49
N LYS A 48 10.92 19.79 9.57
CA LYS A 48 9.77 20.32 10.35
C LYS A 48 8.69 21.08 9.57
N LYS A 49 8.88 21.43 8.29
CA LYS A 49 7.89 22.15 7.46
C LYS A 49 7.97 21.76 5.99
N HIS A 50 6.99 21.00 5.54
CA HIS A 50 6.71 20.76 4.13
C HIS A 50 5.20 20.76 3.92
N GLU A 51 4.71 21.43 2.87
CA GLU A 51 3.32 21.22 2.44
C GLU A 51 3.20 19.83 1.83
N PRO A 52 2.22 19.01 2.24
CA PRO A 52 2.08 17.65 1.73
C PRO A 52 1.76 17.67 0.22
N GLN A 53 2.60 16.99 -0.57
CA GLN A 53 2.44 16.90 -2.02
C GLN A 53 1.81 15.57 -2.44
N TYR A 54 2.06 14.52 -1.66
CA TYR A 54 1.63 13.17 -1.93
C TYR A 54 0.82 12.60 -0.76
N LEU A 55 0.04 11.54 -1.05
CA LEU A 55 -0.76 10.85 -0.03
C LEU A 55 0.09 10.34 1.15
N LEU A 56 1.31 9.87 0.88
CA LEU A 56 2.25 9.47 1.93
C LEU A 56 2.62 10.65 2.85
N ASP A 57 2.78 11.85 2.31
CA ASP A 57 3.08 13.05 3.09
C ASP A 57 1.91 13.40 4.02
N VAL A 58 0.67 13.23 3.54
CA VAL A 58 -0.53 13.38 4.36
C VAL A 58 -0.48 12.41 5.53
N PHE A 59 -0.26 11.11 5.29
CA PHE A 59 -0.18 10.11 6.36
C PHE A 59 0.89 10.41 7.42
N VAL A 60 2.05 10.92 7.00
CA VAL A 60 3.12 11.31 7.94
C VAL A 60 2.75 12.57 8.74
N SER A 61 2.01 13.50 8.13
CA SER A 61 1.59 14.76 8.75
C SER A 61 0.43 14.64 9.74
N LEU A 62 -0.30 13.53 9.74
CA LEU A 62 -1.43 13.33 10.64
C LEU A 62 -0.93 13.21 12.08
N THR A 63 -1.41 14.11 12.94
CA THR A 63 -1.16 14.10 14.38
C THR A 63 -2.47 14.00 15.15
N ASP A 64 -2.39 13.53 16.39
CA ASP A 64 -3.48 13.60 17.35
C ASP A 64 -3.55 14.97 18.04
N ASP A 65 -4.43 15.10 19.04
CA ASP A 65 -4.62 16.33 19.81
C ASP A 65 -3.39 16.71 20.67
N ASP A 66 -2.45 15.78 20.88
CA ASP A 66 -1.22 15.97 21.66
C ASP A 66 0.02 16.22 20.74
N ASP A 67 -0.21 16.52 19.46
CA ASP A 67 0.81 16.67 18.41
C ASP A 67 1.66 15.40 18.17
N ALA A 68 1.22 14.24 18.67
CA ALA A 68 1.91 12.98 18.43
C ALA A 68 1.50 12.41 17.06
N PRO A 69 2.40 11.71 16.35
CA PRO A 69 2.05 11.08 15.08
C PRO A 69 0.87 10.12 15.24
N LEU A 70 -0.20 10.34 14.48
CA LEU A 70 -1.43 9.55 14.54
C LEU A 70 -1.22 8.12 14.01
N LEU A 71 -0.31 7.97 13.05
CA LEU A 71 0.05 6.70 12.44
C LEU A 71 1.49 6.32 12.74
N SER A 72 1.68 5.07 13.15
CA SER A 72 3.00 4.46 13.24
C SER A 72 3.60 4.23 11.85
N THR A 73 4.92 4.12 11.77
CA THR A 73 5.62 3.84 10.50
C THR A 73 5.16 2.52 9.87
N ASP A 74 4.79 1.53 10.67
CA ASP A 74 4.28 0.25 10.18
C ASP A 74 2.86 0.35 9.62
N GLU A 75 1.99 1.15 10.23
CA GLU A 75 0.64 1.42 9.70
C GLU A 75 0.69 2.20 8.39
N ILE A 76 1.62 3.15 8.27
CA ILE A 76 1.87 3.88 7.03
C ILE A 76 2.32 2.91 5.93
N LYS A 77 3.29 2.02 6.23
CA LYS A 77 3.72 0.96 5.30
C LYS A 77 2.56 0.07 4.85
N ALA A 78 1.74 -0.38 5.80
CA ALA A 78 0.56 -1.19 5.49
C ALA A 78 -0.44 -0.46 4.58
N GLN A 79 -0.77 0.80 4.86
CA GLN A 79 -1.71 1.58 4.03
C GLN A 79 -1.18 1.82 2.61
N VAL A 80 0.11 2.18 2.47
CA VAL A 80 0.72 2.40 1.16
C VAL A 80 0.75 1.11 0.35
N ASN A 81 1.11 -0.02 0.96
CA ASN A 81 1.15 -1.31 0.28
C ASN A 81 -0.24 -1.76 -0.16
N VAL A 82 -1.27 -1.58 0.69
CA VAL A 82 -2.66 -1.85 0.31
C VAL A 82 -3.11 -0.93 -0.83
N HIS A 83 -2.77 0.36 -0.78
CA HIS A 83 -3.10 1.29 -1.86
C HIS A 83 -2.47 0.87 -3.19
N LEU A 84 -1.17 0.53 -3.19
CA LEU A 84 -0.48 0.12 -4.41
C LEU A 84 -1.04 -1.20 -4.97
N PHE A 85 -1.30 -2.18 -4.10
CA PHE A 85 -1.92 -3.46 -4.50
C PHE A 85 -3.31 -3.26 -5.12
N CYS A 86 -4.12 -2.35 -4.56
CA CYS A 86 -5.41 -2.00 -5.13
C CYS A 86 -5.30 -1.27 -6.47
N CYS A 87 -4.29 -0.41 -6.65
CA CYS A 87 -4.07 0.29 -7.90
C CYS A 87 -3.65 -0.66 -9.04
N GLU A 88 -2.82 -1.67 -8.78
CA GLU A 88 -2.46 -2.68 -9.80
C GLU A 88 -3.70 -3.38 -10.37
N MET A 89 -4.66 -3.76 -9.51
CA MET A 89 -5.93 -4.34 -9.97
C MET A 89 -6.72 -3.41 -10.90
N THR A 90 -6.61 -2.09 -10.73
CA THR A 90 -7.26 -1.12 -11.64
C THR A 90 -6.52 -0.95 -12.97
N ILE A 91 -5.19 -1.04 -12.96
CA ILE A 91 -4.35 -0.95 -14.17
C ILE A 91 -4.62 -2.16 -15.08
N ASP A 92 -4.67 -3.37 -14.50
CA ASP A 92 -4.97 -4.59 -15.26
C ASP A 92 -6.38 -4.58 -15.85
N ALA A 93 -7.38 -4.10 -15.10
CA ALA A 93 -8.75 -3.98 -15.59
C ALA A 93 -8.88 -3.01 -16.78
N LEU A 94 -8.15 -1.89 -16.73
CA LEU A 94 -8.08 -0.93 -17.84
C LEU A 94 -7.31 -1.50 -19.03
N GLY A 95 -6.18 -2.18 -18.80
CA GLY A 95 -5.39 -2.84 -19.83
C GLY A 95 -6.19 -3.87 -20.62
N ASN A 96 -6.98 -4.70 -19.92
CA ASN A 96 -7.87 -5.68 -20.57
C ASN A 96 -8.93 -5.01 -21.44
N SER A 97 -9.52 -3.90 -20.97
CA SER A 97 -10.53 -3.14 -21.73
C SER A 97 -9.94 -2.55 -23.02
N ILE A 98 -8.76 -1.93 -22.94
CA ILE A 98 -8.05 -1.40 -24.11
C ILE A 98 -7.70 -2.51 -25.10
N SER A 99 -7.20 -3.65 -24.61
CA SER A 99 -6.85 -4.79 -25.47
C SER A 99 -8.07 -5.38 -26.19
N THR A 100 -9.24 -5.36 -25.55
CA THR A 100 -10.50 -5.84 -26.12
C THR A 100 -10.97 -4.92 -27.24
N ILE A 101 -10.95 -3.61 -27.00
CA ILE A 101 -11.27 -2.59 -28.01
C ILE A 101 -10.29 -2.67 -29.19
N ALA A 102 -8.99 -2.80 -28.92
CA ALA A 102 -7.97 -2.90 -29.97
C ALA A 102 -8.08 -4.17 -30.83
N ARG A 103 -8.76 -5.21 -30.35
CA ARG A 103 -9.12 -6.41 -31.12
C ARG A 103 -10.42 -6.22 -31.90
N SER A 104 -11.44 -5.57 -31.32
CA SER A 104 -12.70 -5.30 -32.02
C SER A 104 -12.54 -4.32 -33.17
N SER A 105 -11.63 -3.35 -33.05
CA SER A 105 -11.34 -2.36 -34.11
C SER A 105 -10.44 -2.88 -35.24
N ARG A 106 -10.01 -4.15 -35.17
CA ARG A 106 -9.19 -4.82 -36.18
C ARG A 106 -9.98 -5.81 -37.06
N LEU A 107 -11.31 -5.85 -36.87
CA LEU A 107 -12.32 -6.49 -37.71
C LEU A 107 -13.10 -5.40 -38.45
#